data_AF-A0A2K2VF14-F1
#
_entry.id   AF-A0A2K2VF14-F1
#
_cell.length_a   1.000
_cell.length_b   1.000
_cell.length_c   1.000
_cell.angle_alpha   90.00
_cell.angle_beta   90.00
_cell.angle_gamma   90.00
#
_symmetry.space_group_name_H-M   'P 1'
#
loop_
_entity.id
_entity.type
_entity.pdbx_description
1 polymer ?
#
loop_
_entity_poly.entity_id
_entity_poly.type
_entity_poly.pdbx_seq_one_letter_code
_entity_poly.pdbx_strand_id
1 'polypeptide(L)'
;MKLIIPYSPSRQVLLGTLGYEIATGEKFEEIILTSEQEPEEMLEIIEKISRALGAKLSLRVLGRDPRSWARLEIPEDTILDITPGRKIYASILLQKCLVSRSCRARYLYIEEEKKYGYKFFGYMPKWSFKFFELHPELNLLKLDASKLKEVHISDSQEHSQKVAPETIQAIVNLYSQSGANEFSIEACGGRAEFEFTEESLILKSYSSFGSGDLEAFEEVLSSSLELENKEEVYSKLSKCVSEGGIIVPDTNVFIHGRIFDYLKSQYKYVEIMKPVWAELLPQALEEKETSLGRKKLLGVIRATALNKTIPTMDRMLKGDVEIINSLKKLLDERKKVCFLTSDARLSLAVSNVLRGDEVLMRAPSLEEGRKFCAEELYSFFLNLAFQCKGFKLSMAERTFSFELGRIGELGTGIPNLKLKGPERADDLAFLDMIVRETL
;
A
#
# COMPACT_ATOMS: atom_id res chain seq x y z
N MET A 1 9.33 -28.35 12.23
CA MET A 1 8.07 -27.75 12.75
C MET A 1 7.01 -27.70 11.64
N LYS A 2 5.72 -27.85 11.97
CA LYS A 2 4.62 -27.82 10.98
C LYS A 2 3.73 -26.60 11.17
N LEU A 3 3.21 -26.07 10.08
CA LEU A 3 2.25 -24.96 10.08
C LEU A 3 0.91 -25.43 9.53
N ILE A 4 -0.14 -25.39 10.33
CA ILE A 4 -1.51 -25.62 9.87
C ILE A 4 -2.17 -24.28 9.60
N ILE A 5 -2.68 -24.11 8.38
CA ILE A 5 -3.42 -22.92 7.96
C ILE A 5 -4.79 -23.36 7.41
N PRO A 6 -5.91 -22.85 7.94
CA PRO A 6 -7.21 -22.98 7.32
C PRO A 6 -7.31 -22.13 6.05
N TYR A 7 -7.86 -22.69 4.98
CA TYR A 7 -8.05 -21.99 3.73
C TYR A 7 -9.03 -20.83 3.88
N SER A 8 -8.64 -19.67 3.34
CA SER A 8 -9.52 -18.52 3.14
C SER A 8 -9.71 -18.28 1.64
N PRO A 9 -10.94 -18.01 1.17
CA PRO A 9 -11.14 -17.58 -0.22
C PRO A 9 -10.55 -16.19 -0.51
N SER A 10 -10.20 -15.42 0.53
CA SER A 10 -9.50 -14.15 0.37
C SER A 10 -7.99 -14.41 0.25
N ARG A 11 -7.43 -14.20 -0.95
CA ARG A 11 -5.99 -14.29 -1.22
C ARG A 11 -5.19 -13.39 -0.29
N GLN A 12 -5.67 -12.17 -0.08
CA GLN A 12 -5.09 -11.19 0.81
C GLN A 12 -4.97 -11.71 2.26
N VAL A 13 -6.02 -12.37 2.79
CA VAL A 13 -5.95 -12.94 4.15
C VAL A 13 -4.96 -14.10 4.19
N LEU A 14 -5.06 -15.04 3.25
CA LEU A 14 -4.26 -16.27 3.27
C LEU A 14 -2.76 -16.01 3.06
N LEU A 15 -2.42 -15.19 2.07
CA LEU A 15 -1.03 -14.81 1.79
C LEU A 15 -0.51 -13.80 2.82
N GLY A 16 -1.37 -12.91 3.29
CA GLY A 16 -1.02 -11.93 4.31
C GLY A 16 -0.57 -12.57 5.62
N THR A 17 -1.31 -13.57 6.11
CA THR A 17 -0.97 -14.22 7.38
C THR A 17 0.26 -15.13 7.24
N LEU A 18 0.40 -15.81 6.10
CA LEU A 18 1.62 -16.57 5.77
C LEU A 18 2.87 -15.67 5.76
N GLY A 19 2.74 -14.42 5.28
CA GLY A 19 3.79 -13.42 5.38
C GLY A 19 4.27 -13.17 6.81
N TYR A 20 3.35 -13.08 7.78
CA TYR A 20 3.72 -12.95 9.20
C TYR A 20 4.40 -14.18 9.75
N GLU A 21 3.92 -15.36 9.39
CA GLU A 21 4.55 -16.60 9.84
C GLU A 21 6.00 -16.66 9.35
N ILE A 22 6.28 -16.22 8.12
CA ILE A 22 7.65 -16.05 7.60
C ILE A 22 8.44 -15.05 8.46
N ALA A 23 7.83 -13.92 8.83
CA ALA A 23 8.51 -12.89 9.64
C ALA A 23 8.86 -13.32 11.06
N THR A 24 8.23 -14.36 11.60
CA THR A 24 8.64 -14.92 12.90
C THR A 24 10.06 -15.51 12.88
N GLY A 25 10.58 -15.83 11.69
CA GLY A 25 11.88 -16.48 11.50
C GLY A 25 11.87 -17.98 11.84
N GLU A 26 10.71 -18.57 12.11
CA GLU A 26 10.60 -20.00 12.34
C GLU A 26 10.70 -20.79 11.03
N LYS A 27 11.40 -21.93 11.08
CA LYS A 27 11.57 -22.80 9.93
C LYS A 27 10.50 -23.89 9.91
N PHE A 28 9.64 -23.83 8.90
CA PHE A 28 8.59 -24.82 8.68
C PHE A 28 9.08 -25.91 7.71
N GLU A 29 8.91 -27.17 8.09
CA GLU A 29 9.19 -28.33 7.24
C GLU A 29 7.99 -28.68 6.36
N GLU A 30 6.79 -28.41 6.86
CA GLU A 30 5.54 -28.71 6.18
C GLU A 30 4.49 -27.63 6.48
N ILE A 31 3.82 -27.15 5.43
CA ILE A 31 2.63 -26.31 5.49
C ILE A 31 1.44 -27.20 5.15
N ILE A 32 0.50 -27.34 6.08
CA ILE A 32 -0.71 -28.13 5.95
C ILE A 32 -1.89 -27.16 5.72
N LEU A 33 -2.35 -27.08 4.48
CA LEU A 33 -3.53 -26.30 4.11
C LEU A 33 -4.78 -27.15 4.35
N THR A 34 -5.66 -26.70 5.23
CA THR A 34 -6.94 -27.38 5.52
C THR A 34 -8.09 -26.64 4.83
N SER A 35 -8.97 -27.34 4.10
CA SER A 35 -10.01 -26.67 3.31
C SER A 35 -11.34 -27.43 3.25
N GLU A 36 -12.42 -26.70 2.95
CA GLU A 36 -13.75 -27.31 2.69
C GLU A 36 -13.81 -28.00 1.33
N GLN A 37 -13.03 -27.52 0.36
CA GLN A 37 -12.97 -27.98 -1.03
C GLN A 37 -11.57 -27.74 -1.60
N GLU A 38 -11.24 -28.33 -2.74
CA GLU A 38 -9.94 -28.09 -3.39
C GLU A 38 -9.79 -26.62 -3.82
N PRO A 39 -8.71 -25.93 -3.39
CA PRO A 39 -8.50 -24.53 -3.71
C PRO A 39 -7.65 -24.38 -4.98
N GLU A 40 -8.15 -24.85 -6.13
CA GLU A 40 -7.38 -25.01 -7.38
C GLU A 40 -6.48 -23.81 -7.73
N GLU A 41 -7.00 -22.58 -7.76
CA GLU A 41 -6.23 -21.38 -8.10
C GLU A 41 -5.17 -21.01 -7.04
N MET A 42 -5.48 -21.19 -5.75
CA MET A 42 -4.58 -20.80 -4.65
C MET A 42 -3.52 -21.86 -4.36
N LEU A 43 -3.78 -23.11 -4.72
CA LEU A 43 -2.88 -24.22 -4.43
C LEU A 43 -1.53 -24.03 -5.14
N GLU A 44 -1.53 -23.61 -6.40
CA GLU A 44 -0.29 -23.36 -7.16
C GLU A 44 0.55 -22.24 -6.52
N ILE A 45 -0.09 -21.17 -6.06
CA ILE A 45 0.58 -20.04 -5.43
C ILE A 45 1.20 -20.47 -4.10
N ILE A 46 0.44 -21.17 -3.26
CA ILE A 46 0.94 -21.67 -1.96
C ILE A 46 2.03 -22.72 -2.17
N GLU A 47 1.96 -23.52 -3.24
CA GLU A 47 3.01 -24.48 -3.57
C GLU A 47 4.32 -23.76 -3.92
N LYS A 48 4.25 -22.71 -4.74
CA LYS A 48 5.41 -21.86 -5.05
C LYS A 48 6.00 -21.25 -3.78
N ILE A 49 5.16 -20.72 -2.89
CA ILE A 49 5.62 -20.14 -1.61
C ILE A 49 6.25 -21.20 -0.71
N SER A 50 5.58 -22.34 -0.53
CA SER A 50 6.10 -23.44 0.30
C SER A 50 7.45 -23.90 -0.21
N ARG A 51 7.61 -24.05 -1.53
CA ARG A 51 8.88 -24.42 -2.16
C ARG A 51 9.97 -23.39 -1.93
N ALA A 52 9.66 -22.10 -2.03
CA ALA A 52 10.60 -21.00 -1.75
C ALA A 52 11.07 -21.01 -0.29
N LEU A 53 10.19 -21.38 0.64
CA LEU A 53 10.50 -21.56 2.07
C LEU A 53 11.23 -22.87 2.38
N GLY A 54 11.44 -23.75 1.39
CA GLY A 54 11.98 -25.09 1.60
C GLY A 54 11.04 -26.02 2.37
N ALA A 55 9.74 -25.70 2.41
CA ALA A 55 8.69 -26.46 3.08
C ALA A 55 7.89 -27.32 2.08
N LYS A 56 7.44 -28.49 2.54
CA LYS A 56 6.48 -29.32 1.80
C LYS A 56 5.07 -28.75 1.96
N LEU A 57 4.29 -28.68 0.87
CA LEU A 57 2.85 -28.40 0.94
C LEU A 57 2.04 -29.70 1.05
N SER A 58 1.11 -29.75 2.01
CA SER A 58 0.13 -30.82 2.16
C SER A 58 -1.28 -30.25 2.18
N LEU A 59 -2.14 -30.68 1.26
CA LEU A 59 -3.56 -30.34 1.25
C LEU A 59 -4.38 -31.36 2.05
N ARG A 60 -5.34 -30.86 2.84
CA ARG A 60 -6.34 -31.66 3.58
C ARG A 60 -7.73 -31.11 3.31
N VAL A 61 -8.45 -31.74 2.40
CA VAL A 61 -9.85 -31.41 2.10
C VAL A 61 -10.75 -32.13 3.10
N LEU A 62 -11.38 -31.37 4.00
CA LEU A 62 -12.17 -31.89 5.12
C LEU A 62 -13.69 -31.78 4.88
N GLY A 63 -14.10 -31.07 3.83
CA GLY A 63 -15.50 -30.83 3.54
C GLY A 63 -16.13 -29.78 4.45
N ARG A 64 -17.46 -29.63 4.33
CA ARG A 64 -18.24 -28.68 5.13
C ARG A 64 -18.71 -29.23 6.49
N ASP A 65 -18.53 -30.53 6.75
CA ASP A 65 -18.97 -31.15 8.01
C ASP A 65 -17.96 -30.84 9.14
N PRO A 66 -18.35 -30.09 10.18
CA PRO A 66 -17.47 -29.77 11.31
C PRO A 66 -16.86 -31.01 11.99
N ARG A 67 -17.54 -32.17 11.91
CA ARG A 67 -17.02 -33.43 12.47
C ARG A 67 -15.74 -33.91 11.78
N SER A 68 -15.58 -33.66 10.49
CA SER A 68 -14.34 -33.98 9.76
C SER A 68 -13.17 -33.15 10.29
N TRP A 69 -13.40 -31.86 10.55
CA TRP A 69 -12.42 -30.96 11.15
C TRP A 69 -12.07 -31.37 12.58
N ALA A 70 -13.07 -31.77 13.36
CA ALA A 70 -12.87 -32.28 14.72
C ALA A 70 -12.10 -33.61 14.76
N ARG A 71 -12.05 -34.37 13.67
CA ARG A 71 -11.28 -35.62 13.55
C ARG A 71 -9.85 -35.41 13.07
N LEU A 72 -9.50 -34.24 12.53
CA LEU A 72 -8.14 -33.96 12.04
C LEU A 72 -7.13 -34.07 13.18
N GLU A 73 -6.21 -35.02 13.12
CA GLU A 73 -5.12 -35.14 14.09
C GLU A 73 -4.14 -33.98 13.92
N ILE A 74 -3.83 -33.30 15.03
CA ILE A 74 -2.84 -32.21 15.06
C ILE A 74 -1.49 -32.86 15.36
N PRO A 75 -0.52 -32.82 14.42
CA PRO A 75 0.80 -33.39 14.66
C PRO A 75 1.52 -32.72 15.84
N GLU A 76 2.52 -33.40 16.40
CA GLU A 76 3.45 -32.76 17.33
C GLU A 76 4.24 -31.64 16.66
N ASP A 77 4.71 -30.69 17.47
CA ASP A 77 5.48 -29.51 17.05
C ASP A 77 4.80 -28.71 15.93
N THR A 78 3.53 -28.37 16.21
CA THR A 78 2.66 -27.67 15.27
C THR A 78 2.38 -26.25 15.70
N ILE A 79 2.36 -25.35 14.73
CA ILE A 79 1.72 -24.05 14.84
C ILE A 79 0.45 -24.06 14.04
N LEU A 80 -0.62 -23.56 14.65
CA LEU A 80 -1.91 -23.35 13.99
C LEU A 80 -2.15 -21.85 13.82
N ASP A 81 -2.08 -21.34 12.60
CA ASP A 81 -2.56 -19.98 12.31
C ASP A 81 -4.09 -20.01 12.19
N ILE A 82 -4.78 -19.40 13.15
CA ILE A 82 -6.24 -19.35 13.21
C ILE A 82 -6.82 -18.08 12.55
N THR A 83 -5.98 -17.26 11.93
CA THR A 83 -6.41 -16.02 11.28
C THR A 83 -7.24 -16.27 10.03
N PRO A 84 -6.81 -17.11 9.07
CA PRO A 84 -7.61 -17.40 7.90
C PRO A 84 -8.70 -18.45 8.16
N GLY A 85 -9.68 -18.49 7.25
CA GLY A 85 -10.76 -19.47 7.26
C GLY A 85 -12.01 -19.05 8.04
N ARG A 86 -13.00 -19.93 8.05
CA ARG A 86 -14.28 -19.66 8.74
C ARG A 86 -14.10 -19.84 10.24
N LYS A 87 -14.63 -18.89 11.01
CA LYS A 87 -14.57 -18.87 12.49
C LYS A 87 -14.93 -20.21 13.14
N ILE A 88 -15.90 -20.94 12.59
CA ILE A 88 -16.31 -22.26 13.11
C ILE A 88 -15.18 -23.30 13.03
N TYR A 89 -14.46 -23.39 11.91
CA TYR A 89 -13.38 -24.36 11.74
C TYR A 89 -12.11 -23.92 12.47
N ALA A 90 -11.78 -22.62 12.42
CA ALA A 90 -10.69 -22.07 13.20
C ALA A 90 -10.88 -22.33 14.71
N SER A 91 -12.11 -22.19 15.23
CA SER A 91 -12.43 -22.50 16.63
C SER A 91 -12.28 -23.98 16.96
N ILE A 92 -12.71 -24.88 16.06
CA ILE A 92 -12.54 -26.33 16.25
C ILE A 92 -11.05 -26.69 16.29
N LEU A 93 -10.27 -26.20 15.34
CA LEU A 93 -8.83 -26.45 15.28
C LEU A 93 -8.12 -25.84 16.49
N LEU A 94 -8.52 -24.64 16.93
CA LEU A 94 -7.99 -24.01 18.14
C LEU A 94 -8.21 -24.90 19.37
N GLN A 95 -9.45 -25.39 19.58
CA GLN A 95 -9.73 -26.30 20.70
C GLN A 95 -8.85 -27.54 20.67
N LYS A 96 -8.63 -28.11 19.48
CA LYS A 96 -7.71 -29.26 19.32
C LYS A 96 -6.26 -28.90 19.62
N CYS A 97 -5.81 -27.74 19.15
CA CYS A 97 -4.46 -27.25 19.39
C CYS A 97 -4.22 -27.04 20.89
N LEU A 98 -5.14 -26.41 21.61
CA LEU A 98 -5.01 -26.15 23.05
C LEU A 98 -5.01 -27.42 23.92
N VAL A 99 -5.57 -28.53 23.43
CA VAL A 99 -5.47 -29.84 24.11
C VAL A 99 -4.15 -30.54 23.80
N SER A 100 -3.53 -30.24 22.67
CA SER A 100 -2.22 -30.78 22.29
C SER A 100 -1.10 -29.98 22.95
N ARG A 101 -0.38 -30.58 23.91
CA ARG A 101 0.73 -29.91 24.64
C ARG A 101 1.87 -29.42 23.74
N SER A 102 1.94 -29.87 22.49
CA SER A 102 2.95 -29.52 21.50
C SER A 102 2.40 -28.65 20.35
N CYS A 103 1.21 -28.08 20.51
CA CYS A 103 0.62 -27.16 19.54
C CYS A 103 0.51 -25.74 20.10
N ARG A 104 0.88 -24.75 19.30
CA ARG A 104 0.69 -23.32 19.61
C ARG A 104 -0.21 -22.72 18.56
N ALA A 105 -1.21 -21.94 18.97
CA ALA A 105 -2.08 -21.26 18.01
C ALA A 105 -1.64 -19.80 17.85
N ARG A 106 -1.70 -19.27 16.64
CA ARG A 106 -1.35 -17.89 16.33
C ARG A 106 -2.50 -17.15 15.71
N TYR A 107 -2.61 -15.88 16.05
CA TYR A 107 -3.65 -15.00 15.53
C TYR A 107 -3.09 -13.61 15.22
N LEU A 108 -3.28 -13.18 13.98
CA LEU A 108 -2.99 -11.84 13.55
C LEU A 108 -4.23 -10.96 13.70
N TYR A 109 -4.17 -10.07 14.68
CA TYR A 109 -5.20 -9.08 14.94
C TYR A 109 -4.84 -7.76 14.26
N ILE A 110 -5.78 -7.17 13.52
CA ILE A 110 -5.62 -5.86 12.87
C ILE A 110 -6.66 -4.92 13.47
N GLU A 111 -6.20 -3.83 14.09
CA GLU A 111 -7.08 -2.91 14.83
C GLU A 111 -8.04 -2.17 13.90
N GLU A 112 -7.54 -1.68 12.77
CA GLU A 112 -8.32 -1.05 11.70
C GLU A 112 -8.39 -1.96 10.46
N GLU A 113 -8.93 -3.18 10.61
CA GLU A 113 -9.00 -4.18 9.52
C GLU A 113 -9.63 -3.62 8.23
N LYS A 114 -10.65 -2.75 8.32
CA LYS A 114 -11.28 -2.12 7.15
C LYS A 114 -10.33 -1.21 6.36
N LYS A 115 -9.36 -0.61 7.04
CA LYS A 115 -8.43 0.37 6.49
C LYS A 115 -7.20 -0.31 5.90
N TYR A 116 -6.54 -1.15 6.70
CA TYR A 116 -5.28 -1.79 6.30
C TYR A 116 -5.52 -3.13 5.60
N GLY A 117 -6.47 -3.92 6.10
CA GLY A 117 -6.65 -5.32 5.71
C GLY A 117 -5.37 -6.15 5.87
N TYR A 118 -5.36 -7.38 5.39
CA TYR A 118 -4.23 -8.30 5.55
C TYR A 118 -3.12 -8.10 4.48
N LYS A 119 -2.74 -6.86 4.21
CA LYS A 119 -1.76 -6.51 3.15
C LYS A 119 -0.32 -6.60 3.66
N PHE A 120 0.13 -7.78 4.07
CA PHE A 120 1.50 -7.95 4.54
C PHE A 120 2.55 -7.57 3.50
N PHE A 121 2.41 -8.12 2.28
CA PHE A 121 3.22 -7.79 1.12
C PHE A 121 2.72 -6.54 0.37
N GLY A 122 1.74 -5.83 0.94
CA GLY A 122 1.27 -4.53 0.47
C GLY A 122 1.47 -3.51 1.58
N TYR A 123 0.56 -2.53 1.71
CA TYR A 123 0.58 -1.59 2.82
C TYR A 123 -0.03 -2.17 4.11
N MET A 124 0.79 -2.44 5.12
CA MET A 124 0.32 -2.63 6.49
C MET A 124 1.38 -2.17 7.50
N PRO A 125 1.16 -1.02 8.19
CA PRO A 125 2.13 -0.50 9.14
C PRO A 125 2.42 -1.45 10.30
N LYS A 126 3.66 -1.42 10.81
CA LYS A 126 4.08 -2.18 12.00
C LYS A 126 3.17 -1.98 13.22
N TRP A 127 2.63 -0.77 13.39
CA TRP A 127 1.75 -0.42 14.52
C TRP A 127 0.28 -0.84 14.34
N SER A 128 -0.13 -1.23 13.14
CA SER A 128 -1.55 -1.47 12.82
C SER A 128 -2.06 -2.86 13.20
N PHE A 129 -1.16 -3.76 13.61
CA PHE A 129 -1.49 -5.15 13.94
C PHE A 129 -0.80 -5.62 15.22
N LYS A 130 -1.34 -6.68 15.80
CA LYS A 130 -0.76 -7.42 16.92
C LYS A 130 -0.78 -8.89 16.55
N PHE A 131 0.38 -9.54 16.64
CA PHE A 131 0.48 -10.98 16.41
C PHE A 131 0.54 -11.69 17.75
N PHE A 132 -0.42 -12.57 17.99
CA PHE A 132 -0.61 -13.25 19.25
C PHE A 132 -0.28 -14.73 19.11
N GLU A 133 0.38 -15.30 20.12
CA GLU A 133 0.56 -16.74 20.28
C GLU A 133 -0.19 -17.19 21.54
N LEU A 134 -1.03 -18.21 21.37
CA LEU A 134 -1.76 -18.89 22.41
C LEU A 134 -1.11 -20.24 22.65
N HIS A 135 -0.62 -20.43 23.87
CA HIS A 135 -0.08 -21.72 24.32
C HIS A 135 -1.18 -22.60 24.92
N PRO A 136 -1.00 -23.94 24.96
CA PRO A 136 -1.91 -24.88 25.61
C PRO A 136 -2.22 -24.53 27.07
N GLU A 137 -1.27 -23.90 27.77
CA GLU A 137 -1.43 -23.41 29.14
C GLU A 137 -2.34 -22.16 29.25
N LEU A 138 -2.99 -21.75 28.15
CA LEU A 138 -3.81 -20.55 28.01
C LEU A 138 -3.04 -19.23 28.26
N ASN A 139 -1.72 -19.28 28.12
CA ASN A 139 -0.89 -18.09 28.11
C ASN A 139 -0.98 -17.42 26.74
N LEU A 140 -1.38 -16.14 26.73
CA LEU A 140 -1.38 -15.28 25.55
C LEU A 140 -0.09 -14.47 25.54
N LEU A 141 0.75 -14.68 24.53
CA LEU A 141 1.97 -13.91 24.30
C LEU A 141 1.79 -13.01 23.09
N LYS A 142 2.17 -11.74 23.20
CA LYS A 142 2.35 -10.87 22.04
C LYS A 142 3.69 -11.24 21.40
N LEU A 143 3.65 -11.78 20.18
CA LEU A 143 4.85 -12.04 19.41
C LEU A 143 5.37 -10.73 18.81
N ASP A 144 6.69 -10.55 18.91
CA ASP A 144 7.39 -9.52 18.17
C ASP A 144 8.02 -10.17 16.92
N ALA A 145 7.65 -9.67 15.75
CA ALA A 145 8.12 -10.17 14.45
C ALA A 145 9.55 -9.69 14.11
N SER A 146 10.25 -9.05 15.05
CA SER A 146 11.58 -8.44 14.91
C SER A 146 12.76 -9.40 14.68
N LYS A 147 12.49 -10.67 14.33
CA LYS A 147 13.50 -11.75 14.35
C LYS A 147 13.99 -12.25 12.99
N LEU A 148 13.62 -11.61 11.89
CA LEU A 148 14.28 -11.81 10.59
C LEU A 148 15.71 -11.21 10.61
N LYS A 149 16.58 -11.73 11.48
CA LYS A 149 18.02 -11.46 11.43
C LYS A 149 18.73 -12.23 10.31
N GLU A 150 18.07 -13.23 9.72
CA GLU A 150 18.70 -14.17 8.80
C GLU A 150 17.74 -14.65 7.69
N VAL A 151 17.17 -13.73 6.89
CA VAL A 151 16.98 -14.14 5.49
C VAL A 151 18.40 -14.26 4.95
N HIS A 152 18.91 -15.49 4.86
CA HIS A 152 20.22 -15.80 4.30
C HIS A 152 20.23 -15.44 2.81
N ILE A 153 20.47 -14.16 2.55
CA ILE A 153 20.64 -13.59 1.22
C ILE A 153 22.13 -13.72 0.93
N SER A 154 22.47 -14.82 0.29
CA SER A 154 23.84 -15.11 -0.11
C SER A 154 24.34 -14.12 -1.18
N ASP A 155 25.62 -13.77 -1.06
CA ASP A 155 26.52 -13.01 -1.93
C ASP A 155 25.92 -12.08 -3.01
N SER A 156 26.31 -10.81 -2.85
CA SER A 156 25.98 -9.66 -3.67
C SER A 156 26.44 -9.82 -5.12
N GLN A 157 25.51 -10.16 -6.00
CA GLN A 157 25.55 -9.67 -7.38
C GLN A 157 24.38 -8.71 -7.56
N GLU A 158 24.65 -7.50 -8.06
CA GLU A 158 23.57 -6.56 -8.37
C GLU A 158 22.70 -7.17 -9.49
N HIS A 159 21.45 -7.48 -9.15
CA HIS A 159 20.48 -7.97 -10.11
C HIS A 159 19.46 -6.89 -10.45
N SER A 160 19.15 -6.73 -11.74
CA SER A 160 18.13 -5.79 -12.22
C SER A 160 16.82 -6.52 -12.49
N GLN A 161 15.77 -6.25 -11.71
CA GLN A 161 14.44 -6.84 -11.87
C GLN A 161 13.40 -5.76 -12.21
N LYS A 162 12.37 -6.11 -13.01
CA LYS A 162 11.20 -5.25 -13.19
C LYS A 162 10.17 -5.58 -12.12
N VAL A 163 9.79 -4.59 -11.31
CA VAL A 163 8.85 -4.75 -10.20
C VAL A 163 7.69 -3.76 -10.29
N ALA A 164 6.54 -4.12 -9.73
CA ALA A 164 5.45 -3.19 -9.47
C ALA A 164 5.89 -2.18 -8.39
N PRO A 165 5.40 -0.92 -8.40
CA PRO A 165 5.80 0.04 -7.35
C PRO A 165 5.35 -0.37 -5.94
N GLU A 166 4.27 -1.15 -5.82
CA GLU A 166 3.80 -1.73 -4.56
C GLU A 166 4.86 -2.64 -3.90
N THR A 167 5.74 -3.24 -4.70
CA THR A 167 6.85 -4.08 -4.21
C THR A 167 7.83 -3.28 -3.36
N ILE A 168 7.99 -1.97 -3.58
CA ILE A 168 8.84 -1.11 -2.74
C ILE A 168 8.24 -0.98 -1.34
N GLN A 169 6.93 -0.76 -1.26
CA GLN A 169 6.24 -0.66 0.02
C GLN A 169 6.31 -1.99 0.79
N ALA A 170 6.24 -3.11 0.08
CA ALA A 170 6.45 -4.44 0.65
C ALA A 170 7.86 -4.59 1.25
N ILE A 171 8.90 -4.15 0.54
CA ILE A 171 10.29 -4.14 1.05
C ILE A 171 10.35 -3.33 2.35
N VAL A 172 9.86 -2.10 2.36
CA VAL A 172 9.88 -1.24 3.55
C VAL A 172 9.16 -1.92 4.73
N ASN A 173 7.99 -2.52 4.49
CA ASN A 173 7.23 -3.20 5.53
C ASN A 173 7.97 -4.43 6.08
N LEU A 174 8.49 -5.29 5.21
CA LEU A 174 9.27 -6.47 5.59
C LEU A 174 10.45 -6.10 6.50
N TYR A 175 11.27 -5.13 6.09
CA TYR A 175 12.42 -4.71 6.89
C TYR A 175 11.98 -4.04 8.21
N SER A 176 10.91 -3.25 8.20
CA SER A 176 10.41 -2.59 9.42
C SER A 176 9.98 -3.59 10.48
N GLN A 177 9.34 -4.68 10.02
CA GLN A 177 8.90 -5.78 10.86
C GLN A 177 10.08 -6.64 11.31
N SER A 178 11.12 -6.77 10.48
CA SER A 178 12.39 -7.46 10.77
C SER A 178 13.28 -6.73 11.78
N GLY A 179 12.82 -5.60 12.35
CA GLY A 179 13.53 -4.86 13.38
C GLY A 179 14.25 -3.59 12.89
N ALA A 180 14.17 -3.25 11.61
CA ALA A 180 14.66 -1.95 11.15
C ALA A 180 13.73 -0.84 11.64
N ASN A 181 14.25 0.06 12.47
CA ASN A 181 13.47 1.17 13.01
C ASN A 181 13.56 2.43 12.14
N GLU A 182 14.44 2.44 11.13
CA GLU A 182 14.65 3.60 10.26
C GLU A 182 14.91 3.17 8.81
N PHE A 183 14.59 4.06 7.88
CA PHE A 183 15.05 3.98 6.49
C PHE A 183 15.41 5.38 5.97
N SER A 184 16.27 5.43 4.95
CA SER A 184 16.61 6.69 4.28
C SER A 184 16.34 6.63 2.78
N ILE A 185 15.96 7.76 2.21
CA ILE A 185 15.75 7.94 0.78
C ILE A 185 16.70 8.99 0.25
N GLU A 186 17.33 8.70 -0.90
CA GLU A 186 18.14 9.66 -1.65
C GLU A 186 17.58 9.80 -3.07
N ALA A 187 17.23 11.03 -3.48
CA ALA A 187 16.68 11.30 -4.81
C ALA A 187 16.88 12.77 -5.19
N CYS A 188 17.03 13.07 -6.48
CA CYS A 188 17.09 14.44 -7.02
C CYS A 188 18.05 15.42 -6.31
N GLY A 189 19.09 14.98 -5.59
CA GLY A 189 19.94 15.92 -4.85
C GLY A 189 19.49 16.23 -3.43
N GLY A 190 18.51 15.49 -2.90
CA GLY A 190 18.13 15.49 -1.50
C GLY A 190 18.19 14.11 -0.86
N ARG A 191 18.21 14.11 0.48
CA ARG A 191 18.11 12.94 1.34
C ARG A 191 17.07 13.17 2.42
N ALA A 192 16.27 12.16 2.73
CA ALA A 192 15.34 12.16 3.85
C ALA A 192 15.53 10.88 4.67
N GLU A 193 15.45 11.00 5.99
CA GLU A 193 15.50 9.88 6.93
C GLU A 193 14.16 9.78 7.65
N PHE A 194 13.64 8.57 7.75
CA PHE A 194 12.35 8.28 8.37
C PHE A 194 12.52 7.27 9.50
N GLU A 195 11.74 7.45 10.56
CA GLU A 195 11.75 6.59 11.74
C GLU A 195 10.36 5.97 11.98
N PHE A 196 10.34 4.66 12.19
CA PHE A 196 9.15 3.93 12.65
C PHE A 196 9.04 4.05 14.16
N THR A 197 8.01 4.76 14.62
CA THR A 197 7.61 4.84 16.03
C THR A 197 6.57 3.76 16.36
N GLU A 198 6.16 3.67 17.62
CA GLU A 198 5.10 2.73 18.05
C GLU A 198 3.73 2.99 17.41
N GLU A 199 3.48 4.20 16.91
CA GLU A 199 2.16 4.62 16.41
C GLU A 199 2.19 5.27 15.02
N SER A 200 3.37 5.57 14.48
CA SER A 200 3.50 6.34 13.24
C SER A 200 4.87 6.21 12.56
N LEU A 201 4.94 6.67 11.31
CA LEU A 201 6.19 6.92 10.60
C LEU A 201 6.44 8.43 10.62
N ILE A 202 7.63 8.87 11.03
CA ILE A 202 7.97 10.30 11.13
C ILE A 202 9.16 10.65 10.25
N LEU A 203 9.18 11.88 9.74
CA LEU A 203 10.35 12.46 9.09
C LEU A 203 11.37 12.84 10.16
N LYS A 204 12.47 12.12 10.26
CA LYS A 204 13.52 12.34 11.25
C LYS A 204 14.44 13.49 10.86
N SER A 205 14.89 13.49 9.61
CA SER A 205 15.77 14.54 9.08
C SER A 205 15.63 14.63 7.57
N TYR A 206 16.00 15.78 6.99
CA TYR A 206 16.22 15.89 5.56
C TYR A 206 17.38 16.86 5.26
N SER A 207 18.07 16.62 4.15
CA SER A 207 19.22 17.44 3.76
C SER A 207 19.39 17.50 2.24
N SER A 208 20.16 18.49 1.79
CA SER A 208 20.54 18.65 0.39
C SER A 208 21.98 18.21 0.15
N PHE A 209 22.23 17.60 -1.00
CA PHE A 209 23.56 17.26 -1.50
C PHE A 209 24.23 18.42 -2.27
N GLY A 210 23.56 19.57 -2.42
CA GLY A 210 24.09 20.73 -3.14
C GLY A 210 24.17 20.57 -4.67
N SER A 211 23.71 19.45 -5.22
CA SER A 211 23.61 19.19 -6.66
C SER A 211 22.35 18.37 -6.97
N GLY A 212 21.61 18.72 -8.02
CA GLY A 212 20.33 18.08 -8.38
C GLY A 212 19.16 19.07 -8.40
N ASP A 213 17.94 18.52 -8.42
CA ASP A 213 16.66 19.23 -8.40
C ASP A 213 16.03 19.12 -7.00
N LEU A 214 16.57 19.88 -6.05
CA LEU A 214 16.12 19.86 -4.66
C LEU A 214 14.65 20.28 -4.52
N GLU A 215 14.18 21.20 -5.36
CA GLU A 215 12.81 21.68 -5.35
C GLU A 215 11.82 20.54 -5.67
N ALA A 216 12.12 19.70 -6.67
CA ALA A 216 11.33 18.51 -6.93
C ALA A 216 11.37 17.51 -5.76
N PHE A 217 12.53 17.33 -5.10
CA PHE A 217 12.62 16.46 -3.93
C PHE A 217 11.75 16.96 -2.77
N GLU A 218 11.84 18.25 -2.43
CA GLU A 218 11.07 18.89 -1.36
C GLU A 218 9.57 18.89 -1.65
N GLU A 219 9.16 19.10 -2.91
CA GLU A 219 7.76 19.00 -3.32
C GLU A 219 7.22 17.58 -3.10
N VAL A 220 7.97 16.56 -3.52
CA VAL A 220 7.58 15.15 -3.32
C VAL A 220 7.54 14.81 -1.84
N LEU A 221 8.52 15.25 -1.05
CA LEU A 221 8.58 15.00 0.38
C LEU A 221 7.44 15.69 1.13
N SER A 222 7.15 16.96 0.86
CA SER A 222 5.99 17.66 1.44
C SER A 222 4.67 17.00 1.03
N SER A 223 4.60 16.43 -0.18
CA SER A 223 3.40 15.75 -0.67
C SER A 223 3.02 14.46 0.05
N SER A 224 3.94 13.87 0.81
CA SER A 224 3.73 12.58 1.48
C SER A 224 3.55 12.69 3.00
N LEU A 225 3.79 13.88 3.56
CA LEU A 225 3.52 14.20 4.96
C LEU A 225 2.02 14.39 5.22
N GLU A 226 1.60 14.14 6.46
CA GLU A 226 0.20 14.31 6.87
C GLU A 226 -0.25 15.77 6.74
N LEU A 227 -1.46 15.98 6.22
CA LEU A 227 -2.07 17.31 6.10
C LEU A 227 -2.21 17.97 7.47
N GLU A 228 -1.96 19.28 7.54
CA GLU A 228 -2.14 20.05 8.79
C GLU A 228 -3.59 20.03 9.27
N ASN A 229 -4.54 19.96 8.33
CA ASN A 229 -5.97 19.93 8.58
C ASN A 229 -6.61 18.60 8.14
N LYS A 230 -5.90 17.47 8.30
CA LYS A 230 -6.36 16.13 7.93
C LYS A 230 -7.79 15.86 8.38
N GLU A 231 -8.06 15.90 9.67
CA GLU A 231 -9.39 15.60 10.24
C GLU A 231 -10.51 16.48 9.65
N GLU A 232 -10.23 17.77 9.43
CA GLU A 232 -11.19 18.69 8.80
C GLU A 232 -11.51 18.29 7.36
N VAL A 233 -10.49 17.97 6.57
CA VAL A 233 -10.62 17.53 5.16
C VAL A 233 -11.46 16.25 5.09
N TYR A 234 -11.09 15.22 5.85
CA TYR A 234 -11.82 13.95 5.85
C TYR A 234 -13.26 14.11 6.34
N SER A 235 -13.49 14.93 7.37
CA SER A 235 -14.83 15.22 7.88
C SER A 235 -15.71 15.93 6.85
N LYS A 236 -15.21 16.98 6.20
CA LYS A 236 -15.95 17.71 5.15
C LYS A 236 -16.30 16.84 3.96
N LEU A 237 -15.35 16.04 3.47
CA LEU A 237 -15.58 15.13 2.35
C LEU A 237 -16.60 14.05 2.71
N SER A 238 -16.48 13.45 3.90
CA SER A 238 -17.39 12.40 4.36
C SER A 238 -18.80 12.94 4.56
N LYS A 239 -18.94 14.16 5.10
CA LYS A 239 -20.21 14.87 5.18
C LYS A 239 -20.81 15.09 3.80
N CYS A 240 -20.03 15.57 2.85
CA CYS A 240 -20.47 15.79 1.47
C CYS A 240 -21.07 14.53 0.84
N VAL A 241 -20.36 13.40 0.97
CA VAL A 241 -20.83 12.09 0.48
C VAL A 241 -22.10 11.64 1.19
N SER A 242 -22.16 11.80 2.52
CA SER A 242 -23.33 11.41 3.31
C SER A 242 -24.60 12.20 2.96
N GLU A 243 -24.44 13.44 2.51
CA GLU A 243 -25.51 14.33 2.04
C GLU A 243 -25.88 14.06 0.56
N GLY A 244 -25.28 13.05 -0.08
CA GLY A 244 -25.52 12.67 -1.47
C GLY A 244 -24.84 13.60 -2.48
N GLY A 245 -23.81 14.34 -2.06
CA GLY A 245 -23.01 15.19 -2.92
C GLY A 245 -21.93 14.44 -3.70
N ILE A 246 -21.28 15.18 -4.60
CA ILE A 246 -20.09 14.72 -5.32
C ILE A 246 -18.85 15.50 -4.88
N ILE A 247 -17.71 14.82 -4.89
CA ILE A 247 -16.38 15.38 -4.67
C ILE A 247 -15.77 15.69 -6.02
N VAL A 248 -15.29 16.92 -6.20
CA VAL A 248 -14.64 17.37 -7.42
C VAL A 248 -13.20 17.79 -7.08
N PRO A 249 -12.21 16.91 -7.33
CA PRO A 249 -10.81 17.24 -7.08
C PRO A 249 -10.23 18.14 -8.17
N ASP A 250 -9.35 19.06 -7.78
CA ASP A 250 -8.55 19.86 -8.69
C ASP A 250 -7.40 19.04 -9.34
N THR A 251 -6.68 19.68 -10.26
CA THR A 251 -5.53 19.08 -10.95
C THR A 251 -4.39 18.70 -9.99
N ASN A 252 -4.11 19.52 -8.98
CA ASN A 252 -2.97 19.35 -8.09
C ASN A 252 -3.19 18.22 -7.07
N VAL A 253 -4.44 17.96 -6.66
CA VAL A 253 -4.81 16.79 -5.84
C VAL A 253 -4.36 15.51 -6.53
N PHE A 254 -4.57 15.39 -7.84
CA PHE A 254 -4.11 14.23 -8.62
C PHE A 254 -2.60 14.18 -8.75
N ILE A 255 -1.93 15.29 -9.04
CA ILE A 255 -0.47 15.34 -9.23
C ILE A 255 0.26 14.97 -7.94
N HIS A 256 -0.16 15.53 -6.80
CA HIS A 256 0.47 15.23 -5.52
C HIS A 256 0.05 13.86 -4.98
N GLY A 257 -1.18 13.43 -5.27
CA GLY A 257 -1.70 12.13 -4.83
C GLY A 257 -2.13 12.10 -3.37
N ARG A 258 -2.10 13.24 -2.67
CA ARG A 258 -2.57 13.34 -1.28
C ARG A 258 -4.01 12.87 -1.22
N ILE A 259 -4.33 12.05 -0.22
CA ILE A 259 -5.67 11.50 0.04
C ILE A 259 -6.24 10.68 -1.12
N PHE A 260 -5.39 10.20 -2.03
CA PHE A 260 -5.84 9.45 -3.20
C PHE A 260 -6.55 8.15 -2.80
N ASP A 261 -6.06 7.46 -1.78
CA ASP A 261 -6.70 6.24 -1.27
C ASP A 261 -8.10 6.51 -0.71
N TYR A 262 -8.30 7.66 -0.07
CA TYR A 262 -9.63 8.09 0.35
C TYR A 262 -10.54 8.32 -0.86
N LEU A 263 -10.08 9.08 -1.86
CA LEU A 263 -10.85 9.32 -3.09
C LEU A 263 -11.17 8.01 -3.83
N LYS A 264 -10.24 7.06 -3.86
CA LYS A 264 -10.42 5.72 -4.43
C LYS A 264 -11.48 4.93 -3.68
N SER A 265 -11.51 5.00 -2.34
CA SER A 265 -12.58 4.37 -1.54
C SER A 265 -13.97 4.97 -1.83
N GLN A 266 -14.01 6.24 -2.24
CA GLN A 266 -15.22 7.00 -2.56
C GLN A 266 -15.44 7.18 -4.07
N TYR A 267 -14.82 6.36 -4.93
CA TYR A 267 -14.77 6.62 -6.39
C TYR A 267 -16.13 6.89 -7.05
N LYS A 268 -17.22 6.31 -6.52
CA LYS A 268 -18.59 6.51 -7.01
C LYS A 268 -19.11 7.94 -6.85
N TYR A 269 -18.52 8.69 -5.93
CA TYR A 269 -18.86 10.07 -5.60
C TYR A 269 -17.82 11.07 -6.12
N VAL A 270 -16.77 10.61 -6.81
CA VAL A 270 -15.72 11.47 -7.34
C VAL A 270 -16.01 11.78 -8.81
N GLU A 271 -16.07 13.06 -9.16
CA GLU A 271 -16.26 13.53 -10.53
C GLU A 271 -15.05 14.34 -11.00
N ILE A 272 -14.46 13.92 -12.13
CA ILE A 272 -13.28 14.59 -12.71
C ILE A 272 -13.73 15.48 -13.85
N MET A 273 -13.59 16.80 -13.66
CA MET A 273 -14.08 17.78 -14.63
C MET A 273 -13.23 17.81 -15.91
N LYS A 274 -13.86 18.20 -17.03
CA LYS A 274 -13.17 18.36 -18.32
C LYS A 274 -11.95 19.30 -18.27
N PRO A 275 -11.97 20.45 -17.56
CA PRO A 275 -10.78 21.29 -17.48
C PRO A 275 -9.59 20.61 -16.79
N VAL A 276 -9.84 19.75 -15.80
CA VAL A 276 -8.79 18.96 -15.13
C VAL A 276 -8.16 17.99 -16.13
N TRP A 277 -8.98 17.28 -16.92
CA TRP A 277 -8.47 16.43 -18.00
C TRP A 277 -7.71 17.22 -19.07
N ALA A 278 -8.16 18.42 -19.42
CA ALA A 278 -7.49 19.30 -20.37
C ALA A 278 -6.11 19.77 -19.92
N GLU A 279 -5.92 19.94 -18.61
CA GLU A 279 -4.63 20.32 -18.03
C GLU A 279 -3.69 19.13 -17.88
N LEU A 280 -4.23 17.94 -17.63
CA LEU A 280 -3.43 16.73 -17.43
C LEU A 280 -2.98 16.10 -18.75
N LEU A 281 -3.89 15.88 -19.71
CA LEU A 281 -3.63 15.00 -20.86
C LEU A 281 -2.63 15.53 -21.90
N PRO A 282 -2.76 16.77 -22.44
CA PRO A 282 -1.91 17.21 -23.55
C PRO A 282 -0.43 17.23 -23.16
N GLN A 283 -0.12 17.85 -22.02
CA GLN A 283 1.26 17.95 -21.51
C GLN A 283 1.81 16.59 -21.08
N ALA A 284 0.99 15.72 -20.47
CA ALA A 284 1.42 14.38 -20.10
C ALA A 284 1.86 13.54 -21.30
N LEU A 285 1.19 13.68 -22.45
CA LEU A 285 1.47 12.92 -23.66
C LEU A 285 2.59 13.54 -24.50
N GLU A 286 2.58 14.87 -24.68
CA GLU A 286 3.56 15.60 -25.48
C GLU A 286 4.93 15.69 -24.79
N GLU A 287 4.95 15.81 -23.46
CA GLU A 287 6.17 16.04 -22.68
C GLU A 287 6.53 14.88 -21.75
N LYS A 288 6.14 13.63 -22.08
CA LYS A 288 6.38 12.44 -21.21
C LYS A 288 7.83 12.21 -20.79
N GLU A 289 8.81 12.85 -21.44
CA GLU A 289 10.23 12.79 -21.11
C GLU A 289 10.72 13.92 -20.18
N THR A 290 9.95 15.00 -20.03
CA THR A 290 10.25 16.12 -19.12
C THR A 290 9.75 15.81 -17.70
N SER A 291 10.32 16.50 -16.69
CA SER A 291 9.85 16.37 -15.29
C SER A 291 8.38 16.78 -15.17
N LEU A 292 7.99 17.88 -15.81
CA LEU A 292 6.63 18.40 -15.80
C LEU A 292 5.62 17.44 -16.46
N GLY A 293 5.93 16.92 -17.65
CA GLY A 293 5.06 15.96 -18.32
C GLY A 293 4.90 14.65 -17.53
N ARG A 294 5.96 14.19 -16.85
CA ARG A 294 5.89 13.02 -15.94
C ARG A 294 5.01 13.29 -14.72
N LYS A 295 5.11 14.47 -14.09
CA LYS A 295 4.21 14.90 -13.00
C LYS A 295 2.74 14.85 -13.45
N LYS A 296 2.45 15.40 -14.63
CA LYS A 296 1.09 15.42 -15.20
C LYS A 296 0.61 14.01 -15.57
N LEU A 297 1.48 13.16 -16.12
CA LEU A 297 1.15 11.77 -16.43
C LEU A 297 0.74 10.98 -15.18
N LEU A 298 1.40 11.23 -14.05
CA LEU A 298 1.00 10.63 -12.79
C LEU A 298 -0.41 11.08 -12.34
N GLY A 299 -0.73 12.36 -12.54
CA GLY A 299 -2.08 12.87 -12.36
C GLY A 299 -3.11 12.17 -13.28
N VAL A 300 -2.77 11.95 -14.56
CA VAL A 300 -3.61 11.19 -15.52
C VAL A 300 -3.86 9.76 -15.02
N ILE A 301 -2.82 9.06 -14.55
CA ILE A 301 -2.94 7.68 -14.04
C ILE A 301 -3.91 7.63 -12.86
N ARG A 302 -3.76 8.52 -11.88
CA ARG A 302 -4.65 8.61 -10.71
C ARG A 302 -6.08 8.99 -11.11
N ALA A 303 -6.26 9.98 -11.98
CA ALA A 303 -7.56 10.36 -12.49
C ALA A 303 -8.27 9.20 -13.21
N THR A 304 -7.54 8.46 -14.06
CA THR A 304 -8.06 7.29 -14.78
C THR A 304 -8.46 6.17 -13.84
N ALA A 305 -7.69 5.94 -12.78
CA ALA A 305 -7.99 4.95 -11.76
C ALA A 305 -9.29 5.23 -10.99
N LEU A 306 -9.73 6.50 -10.90
CA LEU A 306 -11.02 6.86 -10.29
C LEU A 306 -12.18 6.83 -11.29
N ASN A 307 -12.00 7.36 -12.51
CA ASN A 307 -13.09 7.61 -13.45
C ASN A 307 -13.26 6.52 -14.54
N LYS A 308 -12.39 5.50 -14.55
CA LYS A 308 -12.34 4.34 -15.49
C LYS A 308 -12.30 4.65 -16.99
N THR A 309 -12.46 5.90 -17.40
CA THR A 309 -12.48 6.37 -18.78
C THR A 309 -11.73 7.70 -18.90
N ILE A 310 -11.02 7.85 -20.02
CA ILE A 310 -10.36 9.10 -20.40
C ILE A 310 -11.29 9.80 -21.41
N PRO A 311 -11.78 11.02 -21.12
CA PRO A 311 -12.69 11.69 -22.03
C PRO A 311 -11.96 12.18 -23.29
N THR A 312 -12.68 12.17 -24.42
CA THR A 312 -12.27 12.86 -25.64
C THR A 312 -12.30 14.37 -25.42
N MET A 313 -11.19 15.04 -25.75
CA MET A 313 -11.04 16.49 -25.55
C MET A 313 -11.20 17.22 -26.88
N ASP A 314 -12.42 17.68 -27.17
CA ASP A 314 -12.72 18.43 -28.41
C ASP A 314 -12.27 19.90 -28.36
N ARG A 315 -12.00 20.43 -27.15
CA ARG A 315 -11.53 21.81 -26.91
C ARG A 315 -10.61 21.87 -25.70
N MET A 316 -9.57 22.71 -25.76
CA MET A 316 -8.77 23.07 -24.58
C MET A 316 -9.58 24.03 -23.69
N LEU A 317 -10.05 23.54 -22.56
CA LEU A 317 -10.62 24.34 -21.47
C LEU A 317 -9.63 24.28 -20.31
N LYS A 318 -8.93 25.37 -19.99
CA LYS A 318 -7.85 25.34 -18.98
C LYS A 318 -7.91 26.53 -18.02
N GLY A 319 -7.42 26.32 -16.81
CA GLY A 319 -7.28 27.35 -15.78
C GLY A 319 -8.52 27.55 -14.93
N ASP A 320 -8.32 28.33 -13.87
CA ASP A 320 -9.27 28.56 -12.78
C ASP A 320 -10.66 29.00 -13.24
N VAL A 321 -10.73 29.83 -14.28
CA VAL A 321 -12.01 30.33 -14.83
C VAL A 321 -12.87 29.19 -15.38
N GLU A 322 -12.28 28.27 -16.12
CA GLU A 322 -12.99 27.12 -16.70
C GLU A 322 -13.38 26.09 -15.63
N ILE A 323 -12.54 25.92 -14.60
CA ILE A 323 -12.86 25.13 -13.41
C ILE A 323 -14.10 25.71 -12.71
N ILE A 324 -14.10 27.02 -12.44
CA ILE A 324 -15.22 27.71 -11.79
C ILE A 324 -16.51 27.60 -12.63
N ASN A 325 -16.43 27.80 -13.95
CA ASN A 325 -17.59 27.67 -14.84
C ASN A 325 -18.15 26.25 -14.86
N SER A 326 -17.26 25.23 -14.84
CA SER A 326 -17.66 23.83 -14.77
C SER A 326 -18.33 23.50 -13.44
N LEU A 327 -17.82 24.02 -12.33
CA LEU A 327 -18.43 23.86 -11.00
C LEU A 327 -19.82 24.49 -10.92
N LYS A 328 -20.01 25.69 -11.48
CA LYS A 328 -21.34 26.34 -11.55
C LYS A 328 -22.34 25.44 -12.26
N LYS A 329 -21.97 24.93 -13.43
CA LYS A 329 -22.82 24.02 -14.20
C LYS A 329 -23.15 22.73 -13.43
N LEU A 330 -22.16 22.14 -12.76
CA LEU A 330 -22.38 20.95 -11.94
C LEU A 330 -23.30 21.22 -10.77
N LEU A 331 -23.19 22.39 -10.13
CA LEU A 331 -24.08 22.80 -9.04
C LEU A 331 -25.54 22.94 -9.52
N ASP A 332 -25.77 23.36 -10.76
CA ASP A 332 -27.12 23.41 -11.34
C ASP A 332 -27.69 22.00 -11.61
N GLU A 333 -26.83 21.02 -11.88
CA GLU A 333 -27.20 19.63 -12.19
C GLU A 333 -27.27 18.71 -10.96
N ARG A 334 -26.66 19.12 -9.84
CA ARG A 334 -26.45 18.29 -8.64
C ARG A 334 -26.98 18.97 -7.40
N LYS A 335 -27.36 18.18 -6.39
CA LYS A 335 -27.81 18.72 -5.10
C LYS A 335 -26.67 19.36 -4.28
N LYS A 336 -25.46 18.82 -4.40
CA LYS A 336 -24.29 19.26 -3.63
C LYS A 336 -23.00 18.91 -4.35
N VAL A 337 -22.07 19.86 -4.39
CA VAL A 337 -20.75 19.73 -5.04
C VAL A 337 -19.71 20.24 -4.06
N CYS A 338 -18.75 19.40 -3.70
CA CYS A 338 -17.64 19.77 -2.85
C CYS A 338 -16.35 19.79 -3.65
N PHE A 339 -15.75 20.97 -3.77
CA PHE A 339 -14.53 21.14 -4.53
C PHE A 339 -13.30 20.98 -3.65
N LEU A 340 -12.42 20.05 -4.00
CA LEU A 340 -11.22 19.72 -3.24
C LEU A 340 -10.00 20.30 -3.95
N THR A 341 -9.21 21.11 -3.25
CA THR A 341 -8.03 21.79 -3.83
C THR A 341 -6.91 21.98 -2.81
N SER A 342 -5.68 22.08 -3.30
CA SER A 342 -4.53 22.56 -2.51
C SER A 342 -4.26 24.06 -2.71
N ASP A 343 -4.94 24.72 -3.64
CA ASP A 343 -4.72 26.13 -3.97
C ASP A 343 -5.66 27.04 -3.16
N ALA A 344 -5.08 27.82 -2.25
CA ALA A 344 -5.83 28.73 -1.40
C ALA A 344 -6.55 29.86 -2.18
N ARG A 345 -5.98 30.33 -3.31
CA ARG A 345 -6.60 31.37 -4.14
C ARG A 345 -7.79 30.80 -4.90
N LEU A 346 -7.63 29.61 -5.49
CA LEU A 346 -8.73 28.93 -6.16
C LEU A 346 -9.83 28.55 -5.17
N SER A 347 -9.47 28.05 -3.98
CA SER A 347 -10.42 27.78 -2.89
C SER A 347 -11.24 29.01 -2.54
N LEU A 348 -10.60 30.18 -2.40
CA LEU A 348 -11.30 31.43 -2.09
C LEU A 348 -12.24 31.84 -3.24
N ALA A 349 -11.79 31.72 -4.49
CA ALA A 349 -12.61 32.04 -5.66
C ALA A 349 -13.83 31.12 -5.78
N VAL A 350 -13.65 29.82 -5.51
CA VAL A 350 -14.69 28.79 -5.55
C VAL A 350 -15.67 28.89 -4.37
N SER A 351 -15.22 29.33 -3.19
CA SER A 351 -16.08 29.47 -2.00
C SER A 351 -17.30 30.36 -2.25
N ASN A 352 -17.10 31.46 -3.00
CA ASN A 352 -18.19 32.35 -3.41
C ASN A 352 -19.21 31.66 -4.34
N VAL A 353 -18.80 30.64 -5.07
CA VAL A 353 -19.63 29.90 -6.04
C VAL A 353 -20.35 28.74 -5.36
N LEU A 354 -19.64 27.99 -4.52
CA LEU A 354 -20.14 26.79 -3.85
C LEU A 354 -20.70 27.05 -2.45
N ARG A 355 -20.78 28.32 -2.02
CA ARG A 355 -21.35 28.72 -0.72
C ARG A 355 -20.71 28.03 0.49
N GLY A 356 -19.40 27.82 0.45
CA GLY A 356 -18.65 27.22 1.56
C GLY A 356 -18.43 25.70 1.47
N ASP A 357 -18.85 25.04 0.39
CA ASP A 357 -18.61 23.61 0.18
C ASP A 357 -17.22 23.30 -0.44
N GLU A 358 -16.31 24.27 -0.50
CA GLU A 358 -14.90 24.04 -0.80
C GLU A 358 -14.14 23.35 0.34
N VAL A 359 -13.20 22.49 -0.03
CA VAL A 359 -12.31 21.75 0.86
C VAL A 359 -10.87 22.08 0.48
N LEU A 360 -10.23 22.94 1.28
CA LEU A 360 -8.83 23.28 1.13
C LEU A 360 -7.95 22.28 1.89
N MET A 361 -7.05 21.61 1.18
CA MET A 361 -5.99 20.80 1.77
C MET A 361 -4.81 21.69 2.12
N ARG A 362 -4.45 21.78 3.41
CA ARG A 362 -3.28 22.53 3.84
C ARG A 362 -2.07 21.64 3.85
N ALA A 363 -1.13 21.95 2.98
CA ALA A 363 0.13 21.25 2.91
C ALA A 363 0.94 21.47 4.20
N PRO A 364 1.53 20.42 4.78
CA PRO A 364 2.41 20.59 5.93
C PRO A 364 3.68 21.30 5.50
N SER A 365 4.19 22.14 6.40
CA SER A 365 5.57 22.60 6.33
C SER A 365 6.51 21.39 6.41
N LEU A 366 7.61 21.48 5.66
CA LEU A 366 8.64 20.46 5.68
C LEU A 366 9.50 20.65 6.93
N GLU A 367 9.19 19.89 7.98
CA GLU A 367 9.81 19.99 9.30
C GLU A 367 10.11 18.60 9.87
N GLU A 368 11.21 18.48 10.61
CA GLU A 368 11.54 17.26 11.36
C GLU A 368 10.46 16.97 12.42
N GLY A 369 10.21 15.68 12.67
CA GLY A 369 9.14 15.19 13.54
C GLY A 369 7.76 15.17 12.90
N ARG A 370 7.59 15.67 11.67
CA ARG A 370 6.30 15.60 10.96
C ARG A 370 5.93 14.15 10.65
N LYS A 371 4.66 13.82 10.90
CA LYS A 371 4.11 12.49 10.60
C LYS A 371 3.98 12.30 9.09
N PHE A 372 4.34 11.11 8.65
CA PHE A 372 4.14 10.64 7.31
C PHE A 372 2.79 9.90 7.22
N CYS A 373 2.03 10.16 6.16
CA CYS A 373 0.79 9.44 5.91
C CYS A 373 1.16 8.07 5.32
N ALA A 374 1.25 7.02 6.14
CA ALA A 374 1.86 5.77 5.71
C ALA A 374 1.08 5.08 4.57
N GLU A 375 -0.21 5.38 4.40
CA GLU A 375 -1.04 5.00 3.23
C GLU A 375 -0.41 5.52 1.92
N GLU A 376 0.19 6.71 1.97
CA GLU A 376 0.77 7.41 0.84
C GLU A 376 2.23 7.01 0.58
N LEU A 377 2.80 6.01 1.27
CA LEU A 377 4.16 5.51 0.99
C LEU A 377 4.30 5.07 -0.47
N TYR A 378 3.27 4.41 -0.99
CA TYR A 378 3.18 4.05 -2.40
C TYR A 378 3.24 5.30 -3.30
N SER A 379 2.37 6.28 -3.04
CA SER A 379 2.31 7.54 -3.78
C SER A 379 3.64 8.29 -3.74
N PHE A 380 4.32 8.28 -2.60
CA PHE A 380 5.61 8.91 -2.39
C PHE A 380 6.70 8.27 -3.26
N PHE A 381 6.85 6.95 -3.25
CA PHE A 381 7.84 6.28 -4.09
C PHE A 381 7.53 6.42 -5.58
N LEU A 382 6.25 6.42 -5.94
CA LEU A 382 5.83 6.65 -7.31
C LEU A 382 6.13 8.09 -7.76
N ASN A 383 5.86 9.09 -6.91
CA ASN A 383 6.24 10.48 -7.14
C ASN A 383 7.76 10.61 -7.32
N LEU A 384 8.58 9.97 -6.46
CA LEU A 384 10.04 9.97 -6.61
C LEU A 384 10.48 9.35 -7.94
N ALA A 385 9.94 8.18 -8.32
CA ALA A 385 10.31 7.54 -9.57
C ALA A 385 9.99 8.41 -10.81
N PHE A 386 8.83 9.08 -10.81
CA PHE A 386 8.40 9.93 -11.93
C PHE A 386 9.15 11.26 -11.98
N GLN A 387 9.24 11.96 -10.85
CA GLN A 387 9.80 13.31 -10.77
C GLN A 387 11.33 13.27 -10.75
N CYS A 388 11.92 12.30 -10.04
CA CYS A 388 13.37 12.17 -9.88
C CYS A 388 14.04 11.16 -10.82
N LYS A 389 13.26 10.51 -11.69
CA LYS A 389 13.72 9.44 -12.60
C LYS A 389 14.32 8.23 -11.86
N GLY A 390 14.16 8.17 -10.54
CA GLY A 390 14.70 7.13 -9.68
C GLY A 390 15.05 7.67 -8.29
N PHE A 391 15.37 6.74 -7.39
CA PHE A 391 15.78 7.03 -6.02
C PHE A 391 16.55 5.83 -5.44
N LYS A 392 17.28 6.07 -4.35
CA LYS A 392 17.85 5.02 -3.52
C LYS A 392 17.09 4.91 -2.21
N LEU A 393 16.83 3.68 -1.77
CA LEU A 393 16.28 3.34 -0.46
C LEU A 393 17.34 2.58 0.32
N SER A 394 17.73 3.08 1.49
CA SER A 394 18.64 2.39 2.39
C SER A 394 17.92 1.97 3.66
N MET A 395 18.03 0.69 4.03
CA MET A 395 17.35 0.11 5.19
C MET A 395 18.10 -1.13 5.69
N ALA A 396 18.31 -1.25 7.01
CA ALA A 396 19.04 -2.37 7.63
C ALA A 396 20.37 -2.74 6.93
N GLU A 397 21.23 -1.74 6.69
CA GLU A 397 22.52 -1.88 5.99
C GLU A 397 22.44 -2.30 4.50
N ARG A 398 21.23 -2.42 3.94
CA ARG A 398 21.00 -2.69 2.52
C ARG A 398 20.64 -1.41 1.78
N THR A 399 21.04 -1.32 0.53
CA THR A 399 20.70 -0.21 -0.36
C THR A 399 20.08 -0.73 -1.64
N PHE A 400 18.87 -0.28 -1.94
CA PHE A 400 18.12 -0.56 -3.16
C PHE A 400 18.11 0.68 -4.04
N SER A 401 18.35 0.51 -5.33
CA SER A 401 18.19 1.58 -6.32
C SER A 401 16.99 1.28 -7.20
N PHE A 402 16.09 2.24 -7.32
CA PHE A 402 14.90 2.17 -8.15
C PHE A 402 15.01 3.19 -9.27
N GLU A 403 14.76 2.75 -10.50
CA GLU A 403 14.71 3.62 -11.67
C GLU A 403 13.36 3.48 -12.38
N LEU A 404 12.86 4.56 -12.95
CA LEU A 404 11.66 4.53 -13.76
C LEU A 404 11.87 3.64 -14.99
N GLY A 405 11.01 2.65 -15.20
CA GLY A 405 11.00 1.85 -16.42
C GLY A 405 10.59 2.66 -17.67
N ARG A 406 10.67 2.03 -18.85
CA ARG A 406 10.15 2.65 -20.08
C ARG A 406 8.63 2.79 -19.98
N ILE A 407 8.13 3.99 -20.28
CA ILE A 407 6.70 4.28 -20.39
C ILE A 407 6.25 3.87 -21.81
N GLY A 408 5.32 2.91 -21.93
CA GLY A 408 4.81 2.42 -23.22
C GLY A 408 3.93 3.43 -23.97
N GLU A 409 3.59 3.14 -25.24
CA GLU A 409 2.87 4.06 -26.15
C GLU A 409 1.40 4.34 -25.76
N LEU A 410 0.76 3.45 -24.99
CA LEU A 410 -0.59 3.65 -24.44
C LEU A 410 -0.51 3.75 -22.90
N GLY A 411 0.25 4.75 -22.43
CA GLY A 411 0.66 4.97 -21.04
C GLY A 411 -0.48 5.30 -20.06
N THR A 412 -1.36 4.35 -19.79
CA THR A 412 -2.38 4.42 -18.72
C THR A 412 -2.10 3.45 -17.56
N GLY A 413 -1.13 2.55 -17.73
CA GLY A 413 -0.65 1.68 -16.68
C GLY A 413 0.50 2.31 -15.90
N ILE A 414 0.52 2.07 -14.59
CA ILE A 414 1.66 2.40 -13.73
C ILE A 414 2.91 1.67 -14.27
N PRO A 415 4.00 2.37 -14.62
CA PRO A 415 5.18 1.74 -15.18
C PRO A 415 5.86 0.88 -14.12
N ASN A 416 6.32 -0.30 -14.52
CA ASN A 416 7.21 -1.09 -13.68
C ASN A 416 8.49 -0.30 -13.41
N LEU A 417 9.05 -0.50 -12.23
CA LEU A 417 10.33 0.06 -11.83
C LEU A 417 11.43 -0.96 -12.09
N LYS A 418 12.61 -0.47 -12.45
CA LYS A 418 13.82 -1.29 -12.41
C LYS A 418 14.37 -1.22 -11.00
N LEU A 419 14.39 -2.35 -10.31
CA LEU A 419 15.00 -2.51 -9.01
C LEU A 419 16.39 -3.12 -9.17
N LYS A 420 17.39 -2.48 -8.57
CA LYS A 420 18.73 -3.03 -8.35
C LYS A 420 18.96 -3.10 -6.84
N GLY A 421 19.32 -4.26 -6.33
CA GLY A 421 19.56 -4.44 -4.90
C GLY A 421 20.59 -5.53 -4.63
N PRO A 422 21.00 -5.67 -3.36
CA PRO A 422 21.90 -6.73 -2.91
C PRO A 422 21.22 -8.11 -2.89
N GLU A 423 19.88 -8.14 -2.98
CA GLU A 423 19.05 -9.33 -3.02
C GLU A 423 19.19 -10.09 -4.34
N ARG A 424 19.04 -11.42 -4.29
CA ARG A 424 19.00 -12.22 -5.51
C ARG A 424 17.80 -11.83 -6.37
N ALA A 425 17.97 -11.91 -7.69
CA ALA A 425 16.90 -11.64 -8.65
C ALA A 425 15.64 -12.47 -8.35
N ASP A 426 15.82 -13.73 -7.97
CA ASP A 426 14.75 -14.69 -7.72
C ASP A 426 13.94 -14.32 -6.47
N ASP A 427 14.58 -13.81 -5.41
CA ASP A 427 13.91 -13.40 -4.17
C ASP A 427 13.06 -12.15 -4.41
N LEU A 428 13.59 -11.19 -5.17
CA LEU A 428 12.85 -9.99 -5.58
C LEU A 428 11.71 -10.31 -6.54
N ALA A 429 11.91 -11.26 -7.47
CA ALA A 429 10.87 -11.73 -8.37
C ALA A 429 9.77 -12.50 -7.62
N PHE A 430 10.14 -13.27 -6.60
CA PHE A 430 9.22 -13.97 -5.72
C PHE A 430 8.39 -12.98 -4.88
N LEU A 431 9.04 -11.96 -4.29
CA LEU A 431 8.34 -10.91 -3.57
C LEU A 431 7.36 -10.16 -4.49
N ASP A 432 7.82 -9.72 -5.67
CA ASP A 432 6.97 -9.04 -6.66
C ASP A 432 5.79 -9.91 -7.11
N MET A 433 6.01 -11.22 -7.30
CA MET A 433 4.94 -12.17 -7.58
C MET A 433 3.91 -12.19 -6.45
N ILE A 434 4.33 -12.31 -5.19
CA ILE A 434 3.38 -12.33 -4.06
C ILE A 434 2.64 -11.00 -3.95
N VAL A 435 3.34 -9.87 -4.09
CA VAL A 435 2.72 -8.54 -4.09
C VAL A 435 1.58 -8.51 -5.10
N ARG A 436 1.84 -8.88 -6.35
CA ARG A 436 0.84 -8.89 -7.43
C ARG A 436 -0.35 -9.81 -7.16
N GLU A 437 -0.14 -10.93 -6.47
CA GLU A 437 -1.23 -11.84 -6.07
C GLU A 437 -2.08 -11.31 -4.91
N THR A 438 -1.64 -10.24 -4.23
CA THR A 438 -2.33 -9.60 -3.11
C THR A 438 -2.93 -8.22 -3.41
N LEU A 439 -2.72 -7.69 -4.62
CA LEU A 439 -3.35 -6.45 -5.14
C LEU A 439 -4.73 -6.73 -5.74
#